data_AF-A0AA40F4C8-F1
#
_entry.id   AF-A0AA40F4C8-F1
#
_cell.length_a   1.000
_cell.length_b   1.000
_cell.length_c   1.000
_cell.angle_alpha   90.00
_cell.angle_beta   90.00
_cell.angle_gamma   90.00
#
_symmetry.space_group_name_H-M   'P 1'
#
loop_
_entity.id
_entity.type
_entity.pdbx_description
1 polymer ?
#
loop_
_entity_poly.entity_id
_entity_poly.type
_entity_poly.pdbx_seq_one_letter_code
_entity_poly.pdbx_strand_id
1 'polypeptide(L)'
;MNVYGVLSVASGTTTTLMPCRLSPGFLPMNLTTHPMLSGYGLGACSDGKNTGFLFYLANVSKSQVGIYKTTITSQQNSPPAPTPVSSFAFQVNPTSRLGAVYGNLADTAGPTAYVVFQDSQNALHLAASDGTLNLLVTPAGNPAMANTPVAYFPLGNQLIVYYFNSEATTIVYRVNILSALKQAEHQTLSEMPTPNGHTQLTAVLNPATVVTNSSGTSGTAFVSYIANGGGSIGTWADEVTTAS
;
A
#
# COMPACT_ATOMS: atom_id res chain seq x y z
N MET A 1 9.50 -13.08 -13.70
CA MET A 1 8.99 -12.10 -12.73
C MET A 1 7.82 -11.39 -13.37
N ASN A 2 6.64 -11.41 -12.75
CA ASN A 2 5.51 -10.66 -13.28
C ASN A 2 5.69 -9.19 -12.93
N VAL A 3 5.67 -8.33 -13.95
CA VAL A 3 5.68 -6.86 -13.75
C VAL A 3 4.29 -6.36 -14.05
N TYR A 4 3.75 -5.53 -13.16
CA TYR A 4 2.42 -4.94 -13.29
C TYR A 4 2.54 -3.43 -13.38
N GLY A 5 1.62 -2.80 -14.10
CA GLY A 5 1.59 -1.35 -14.25
C GLY A 5 0.19 -0.89 -14.60
N VAL A 6 0.07 0.42 -14.81
CA VAL A 6 -1.19 1.07 -15.18
C VAL A 6 -0.91 1.90 -16.42
N LEU A 7 -1.63 1.60 -17.49
CA LEU A 7 -1.54 2.32 -18.74
C LEU A 7 -2.60 3.41 -18.76
N SER A 8 -2.18 4.64 -18.97
CA SER A 8 -3.08 5.74 -19.29
C SER A 8 -3.46 5.66 -20.76
N VAL A 9 -4.66 5.18 -21.05
CA VAL A 9 -5.20 5.10 -22.42
C VAL A 9 -6.08 6.32 -22.64
N ALA A 10 -5.61 7.25 -23.46
CA ALA A 10 -6.42 8.37 -23.93
C ALA A 10 -7.31 7.89 -25.09
N SER A 11 -8.63 8.10 -24.97
CA SER A 11 -9.61 7.83 -26.02
C SER A 11 -10.45 9.10 -26.25
N GLY A 12 -9.97 9.99 -27.12
CA GLY A 12 -10.59 11.30 -27.32
C GLY A 12 -10.33 12.23 -26.13
N THR A 13 -11.40 12.71 -25.47
CA THR A 13 -11.30 13.62 -24.29
C THR A 13 -11.24 12.88 -22.96
N THR A 14 -11.41 11.55 -22.95
CA THR A 14 -11.37 10.76 -21.73
C THR A 14 -10.04 10.03 -21.61
N THR A 15 -9.48 10.04 -20.41
CA THR A 15 -8.33 9.21 -20.05
C THR A 15 -8.83 8.06 -19.20
N THR A 16 -8.71 6.84 -19.69
CA THR A 16 -9.02 5.63 -18.93
C THR A 16 -7.72 5.02 -18.46
N LEU A 17 -7.61 4.81 -17.16
CA LEU A 17 -6.49 4.08 -16.60
C LEU A 17 -6.79 2.59 -16.64
N MET A 18 -5.92 1.85 -17.30
CA MET A 18 -6.07 0.42 -17.53
C MET A 18 -4.90 -0.30 -16.86
N PRO A 19 -5.15 -1.00 -15.75
CA PRO A 19 -4.13 -1.86 -15.18
C PRO A 19 -3.76 -2.97 -16.15
N CYS A 20 -2.49 -3.35 -16.15
CA CYS A 20 -1.97 -4.36 -17.07
C CYS A 20 -0.82 -5.14 -16.45
N ARG A 21 -0.65 -6.39 -16.89
CA ARG A 21 0.63 -7.09 -16.75
C ARG A 21 1.54 -6.61 -17.87
N LEU A 22 2.74 -6.17 -17.56
CA LEU A 22 3.76 -5.72 -18.52
C LEU A 22 4.74 -6.84 -18.90
N SER A 23 4.98 -7.80 -18.00
CA SER A 23 5.89 -8.94 -18.20
C SER A 23 5.34 -10.19 -17.50
N PRO A 24 5.52 -11.42 -18.06
CA PRO A 24 6.27 -11.78 -19.28
C PRO A 24 5.56 -11.46 -20.60
N GLY A 25 4.36 -10.90 -20.55
CA GLY A 25 3.64 -10.46 -21.73
C GLY A 25 2.54 -9.47 -21.34
N PHE A 26 2.23 -8.58 -22.28
CA PHE A 26 1.20 -7.57 -22.08
C PHE A 26 -0.17 -8.21 -21.95
N LEU A 27 -0.84 -7.97 -20.82
CA LEU A 27 -2.22 -8.39 -20.59
C LEU A 27 -3.02 -7.22 -20.01
N PRO A 28 -3.90 -6.57 -20.78
CA PRO A 28 -4.77 -5.53 -20.27
C PRO A 28 -5.83 -6.12 -19.33
N MET A 29 -6.13 -5.41 -18.25
CA MET A 29 -7.20 -5.80 -17.34
C MET A 29 -8.49 -5.07 -17.69
N ASN A 30 -9.54 -5.84 -17.91
CA ASN A 30 -10.85 -5.30 -18.18
C ASN A 30 -11.58 -4.98 -16.87
N LEU A 31 -11.72 -3.69 -16.56
CA LEU A 31 -12.41 -3.19 -15.35
C LEU A 31 -13.81 -2.63 -15.66
N THR A 32 -14.48 -3.06 -16.73
CA THR A 32 -15.75 -2.47 -17.20
C THR A 32 -16.86 -2.45 -16.16
N THR A 33 -16.94 -3.44 -15.28
CA THR A 33 -18.02 -3.52 -14.27
C THR A 33 -17.81 -2.58 -13.09
N HIS A 34 -16.56 -2.33 -12.71
CA HIS A 34 -16.20 -1.47 -11.59
C HIS A 34 -15.02 -0.61 -12.03
N PRO A 35 -15.27 0.47 -12.80
CA PRO A 35 -14.21 1.32 -13.30
C PRO A 35 -13.50 2.00 -12.14
N MET A 36 -12.19 2.11 -12.27
CA MET A 36 -11.34 2.73 -11.27
C MET A 36 -11.64 4.23 -11.16
N LEU A 37 -11.71 4.74 -9.92
CA LEU A 37 -12.10 6.12 -9.59
C LEU A 37 -11.08 7.18 -9.99
N SER A 38 -9.78 6.90 -9.86
CA SER A 38 -8.68 7.81 -10.23
C SER A 38 -7.32 7.11 -10.17
N GLY A 39 -6.27 7.75 -10.71
CA GLY A 39 -4.91 7.18 -10.74
C GLY A 39 -4.16 7.10 -9.42
N TYR A 40 -4.73 7.68 -8.35
CA TYR A 40 -4.12 7.68 -7.02
C TYR A 40 -4.49 6.44 -6.20
N GLY A 41 -5.57 5.74 -6.55
CA GLY A 41 -6.09 4.60 -5.81
C GLY A 41 -5.67 3.26 -6.39
N LEU A 42 -4.37 3.00 -6.51
CA LEU A 42 -3.80 1.77 -7.08
C LEU A 42 -2.70 1.22 -6.20
N GLY A 43 -2.76 -0.08 -5.89
CA GLY A 43 -1.71 -0.80 -5.18
C GLY A 43 -1.53 -2.19 -5.81
N ALA A 44 -0.28 -2.65 -5.94
CA ALA A 44 0.00 -3.98 -6.46
C ALA A 44 1.03 -4.71 -5.60
N CYS A 45 0.86 -6.02 -5.45
CA CYS A 45 1.83 -6.89 -4.78
C CYS A 45 1.91 -8.25 -5.46
N SER A 46 2.95 -9.02 -5.18
CA SER A 46 3.12 -10.37 -5.70
C SER A 46 3.86 -11.26 -4.70
N ASP A 47 3.59 -12.56 -4.78
CA ASP A 47 4.34 -13.62 -4.12
C ASP A 47 5.79 -13.79 -4.63
N GLY A 48 6.22 -12.96 -5.59
CA GLY A 48 7.52 -13.05 -6.26
C GLY A 48 7.63 -14.23 -7.24
N LYS A 49 6.55 -15.02 -7.38
CA LYS A 49 6.47 -16.23 -8.19
C LYS A 49 5.41 -16.06 -9.27
N ASN A 50 4.23 -16.63 -9.07
CA ASN A 50 3.20 -16.80 -10.09
C ASN A 50 1.93 -16.00 -9.79
N THR A 51 1.78 -15.45 -8.60
CA THR A 51 0.54 -14.80 -8.16
C THR A 51 0.81 -13.34 -7.82
N GLY A 52 0.06 -12.46 -8.47
CA GLY A 52 -0.01 -11.04 -8.15
C GLY A 52 -1.42 -10.65 -7.74
N PHE A 53 -1.52 -9.56 -6.99
CA PHE A 53 -2.77 -8.93 -6.65
C PHE A 53 -2.69 -7.46 -7.04
N LEU A 54 -3.75 -6.98 -7.65
CA LEU A 54 -3.97 -5.57 -7.91
C LEU A 54 -5.16 -5.11 -7.09
N PHE A 55 -4.98 -4.03 -6.35
CA PHE A 55 -5.99 -3.33 -5.59
C PHE A 55 -6.28 -1.99 -6.23
N TYR A 56 -7.54 -1.60 -6.25
CA TYR A 56 -7.91 -0.28 -6.74
C TYR A 56 -9.20 0.25 -6.11
N LEU A 57 -9.36 1.58 -6.13
CA LEU A 57 -10.59 2.24 -5.68
C LEU A 57 -11.63 2.26 -6.81
N ALA A 58 -12.87 1.88 -6.49
CA ALA A 58 -14.00 2.01 -7.40
C ALA A 58 -15.28 2.44 -6.65
N ASN A 59 -16.20 3.04 -7.40
CA ASN A 59 -17.53 3.36 -6.88
C ASN A 59 -18.29 2.06 -6.63
N VAL A 60 -18.73 1.88 -5.39
CA VAL A 60 -19.72 0.84 -5.03
C VAL A 60 -21.13 1.37 -5.34
N SER A 61 -21.34 2.67 -5.09
CA SER A 61 -22.56 3.40 -5.42
C SER A 61 -22.22 4.86 -5.74
N LYS A 62 -23.23 5.71 -5.99
CA LYS A 62 -23.02 7.14 -6.27
C LYS A 62 -22.33 7.91 -5.14
N SER A 63 -22.39 7.42 -3.91
CA SER A 63 -21.87 8.09 -2.71
C SER A 63 -20.85 7.26 -1.93
N GLN A 64 -20.53 6.05 -2.40
CA GLN A 64 -19.68 5.12 -1.67
C GLN A 64 -18.53 4.62 -2.52
N VAL A 65 -17.33 4.70 -1.96
CA VAL A 65 -16.10 4.15 -2.52
C VAL A 65 -15.75 2.86 -1.79
N GLY A 66 -15.29 1.86 -2.55
CA GLY A 66 -14.80 0.60 -2.04
C GLY A 66 -13.45 0.22 -2.65
N ILE A 67 -12.79 -0.74 -2.03
CA ILE A 67 -11.53 -1.32 -2.53
C ILE A 67 -11.86 -2.63 -3.22
N TYR A 68 -11.50 -2.72 -4.49
CA TYR A 68 -11.61 -3.93 -5.29
C TYR A 68 -10.23 -4.52 -5.49
N LYS A 69 -10.21 -5.84 -5.66
CA LYS A 69 -9.01 -6.60 -5.98
C LYS A 69 -9.24 -7.48 -7.20
N THR A 70 -8.18 -7.76 -7.93
CA THR A 70 -8.13 -8.88 -8.88
C THR A 70 -6.83 -9.63 -8.70
N THR A 71 -6.89 -10.96 -8.87
CA THR A 71 -5.73 -11.84 -8.79
C THR A 71 -5.18 -12.05 -10.19
N ILE A 72 -3.88 -11.87 -10.39
CA ILE A 72 -3.26 -11.96 -11.71
C ILE A 72 -2.17 -13.01 -11.67
N THR A 73 -2.37 -14.08 -12.44
CA THR A 73 -1.40 -15.16 -12.51
C THR A 73 -0.55 -15.12 -13.79
N SER A 74 0.63 -15.73 -13.76
CA SER A 74 1.53 -15.82 -14.92
C SER A 74 0.92 -16.58 -16.11
N GLN A 75 0.00 -17.51 -15.86
CA GLN A 75 -0.59 -18.38 -16.90
C GLN A 75 -1.94 -17.90 -17.44
N GLN A 76 -2.49 -16.80 -16.94
CA GLN A 76 -3.78 -16.31 -17.38
C GLN A 76 -3.70 -15.54 -18.71
N ASN A 77 -4.62 -15.88 -19.62
CA ASN A 77 -4.89 -15.13 -20.85
C ASN A 77 -5.92 -14.01 -20.64
N SER A 78 -6.67 -14.06 -19.54
CA SER A 78 -7.59 -13.01 -19.09
C SER A 78 -7.60 -12.98 -17.56
N PRO A 79 -7.55 -11.79 -16.93
CA PRO A 79 -7.68 -11.69 -15.47
C PRO A 79 -9.10 -12.02 -15.02
N PRO A 80 -9.28 -12.57 -13.81
CA PRO A 80 -10.59 -12.82 -13.23
C PRO A 80 -11.33 -11.50 -12.96
N ALA A 81 -12.65 -11.59 -12.87
CA ALA A 81 -13.49 -10.47 -12.47
C ALA A 81 -13.04 -9.89 -11.12
N PRO A 82 -12.93 -8.56 -10.98
CA PRO A 82 -12.58 -7.95 -9.71
C PRO A 82 -13.62 -8.26 -8.62
N THR A 83 -13.15 -8.47 -7.39
CA THR A 83 -13.99 -8.69 -6.22
C THR A 83 -13.69 -7.65 -5.13
N PRO A 84 -14.66 -7.27 -4.28
CA PRO A 84 -14.40 -6.38 -3.15
C PRO A 84 -13.47 -7.05 -2.13
N VAL A 85 -12.58 -6.27 -1.48
CA VAL A 85 -11.72 -6.75 -0.40
C VAL A 85 -12.53 -7.08 0.86
N SER A 86 -13.51 -6.23 1.21
CA SER A 86 -14.47 -6.45 2.30
C SER A 86 -15.54 -5.34 2.32
N SER A 87 -16.57 -5.51 3.15
CA SER A 87 -17.45 -4.40 3.57
C SER A 87 -16.87 -3.71 4.81
N PHE A 88 -16.45 -2.46 4.66
CA PHE A 88 -15.95 -1.66 5.78
C PHE A 88 -17.10 -0.96 6.51
N ALA A 89 -17.01 -0.83 7.84
CA ALA A 89 -17.97 -0.08 8.65
C ALA A 89 -17.84 1.45 8.49
N PHE A 90 -16.83 1.90 7.75
CA PHE A 90 -16.47 3.30 7.51
C PHE A 90 -16.35 3.57 6.01
N GLN A 91 -16.38 4.85 5.65
CA GLN A 91 -16.25 5.30 4.26
C GLN A 91 -14.77 5.38 3.88
N VAL A 92 -14.40 4.74 2.76
CA VAL A 92 -13.05 4.85 2.18
C VAL A 92 -12.90 6.25 1.59
N ASN A 93 -11.73 6.88 1.78
CA ASN A 93 -11.45 8.17 1.16
C ASN A 93 -11.33 8.00 -0.38
N PRO A 94 -12.11 8.74 -1.19
CA PRO A 94 -12.08 8.62 -2.66
C PRO A 94 -10.71 8.93 -3.29
N THR A 95 -9.86 9.67 -2.57
CA THR A 95 -8.52 10.04 -3.00
C THR A 95 -7.42 9.32 -2.21
N SER A 96 -7.78 8.26 -1.46
CA SER A 96 -6.82 7.41 -0.76
C SER A 96 -5.79 6.87 -1.73
N ARG A 97 -4.52 6.99 -1.35
CA ARG A 97 -3.44 6.23 -1.96
C ARG A 97 -3.45 4.81 -1.39
N LEU A 98 -3.17 3.82 -2.23
CA LEU A 98 -3.16 2.42 -1.81
C LEU A 98 -1.73 1.92 -1.71
N GLY A 99 -1.37 1.33 -0.58
CA GLY A 99 -0.21 0.46 -0.47
C GLY A 99 -0.65 -1.00 -0.53
N ALA A 100 0.11 -1.89 -1.16
CA ALA A 100 -0.22 -3.32 -1.24
C ALA A 100 0.99 -4.23 -0.99
N VAL A 101 0.91 -5.14 -0.03
CA VAL A 101 2.00 -6.05 0.32
C VAL A 101 1.53 -7.49 0.22
N TYR A 102 2.42 -8.38 -0.19
CA TYR A 102 2.19 -9.82 -0.08
C TYR A 102 3.16 -10.37 0.96
N GLY A 103 2.67 -11.15 1.90
CA GLY A 103 3.49 -11.70 2.95
C GLY A 103 2.69 -12.50 3.95
N ASN A 104 3.38 -13.04 4.94
CA ASN A 104 2.76 -13.67 6.09
C ASN A 104 2.96 -12.74 7.28
N LEU A 105 1.87 -12.21 7.82
CA LEU A 105 1.93 -11.54 9.12
C LEU A 105 1.78 -12.59 10.21
N ALA A 106 2.29 -12.33 11.41
CA ALA A 106 2.16 -13.30 12.49
C ALA A 106 0.67 -13.63 12.76
N ASP A 107 0.40 -14.87 13.13
CA ASP A 107 -0.94 -15.45 13.35
C ASP A 107 -1.90 -15.48 12.15
N THR A 108 -1.44 -15.21 10.92
CA THR A 108 -2.23 -15.55 9.72
C THR A 108 -2.01 -17.00 9.28
N ALA A 109 -3.08 -17.66 8.82
CA ALA A 109 -3.06 -19.07 8.40
C ALA A 109 -2.17 -19.35 7.17
N GLY A 110 -1.61 -18.31 6.56
CA GLY A 110 -0.71 -18.39 5.43
C GLY A 110 -0.49 -17.00 4.82
N PRO A 111 0.41 -16.92 3.82
CA PRO A 111 0.68 -15.66 3.16
C PRO A 111 -0.57 -15.16 2.42
N THR A 112 -0.91 -13.91 2.63
CA THR A 112 -2.00 -13.23 1.94
C THR A 112 -1.52 -11.89 1.40
N ALA A 113 -2.32 -11.32 0.51
CA ALA A 113 -2.14 -9.94 0.08
C ALA A 113 -2.86 -9.02 1.06
N TYR A 114 -2.25 -7.90 1.40
CA TYR A 114 -2.84 -6.86 2.24
C TYR A 114 -2.81 -5.54 1.51
N VAL A 115 -3.77 -4.67 1.84
CA VAL A 115 -3.86 -3.31 1.33
C VAL A 115 -3.91 -2.31 2.48
N VAL A 116 -3.07 -1.29 2.42
CA VAL A 116 -3.13 -0.12 3.28
C VAL A 116 -3.88 0.99 2.54
N PHE A 117 -4.83 1.62 3.23
CA PHE A 117 -5.69 2.65 2.65
C PHE A 117 -6.14 3.64 3.72
N GLN A 118 -6.70 4.76 3.29
CA GLN A 118 -7.17 5.84 4.14
C GLN A 118 -8.70 5.92 4.14
N ASP A 119 -9.30 6.12 5.30
CA ASP A 119 -10.72 6.39 5.45
C ASP A 119 -11.03 7.90 5.31
N SER A 120 -12.32 8.24 5.29
CA SER A 120 -12.78 9.64 5.16
C SER A 120 -12.42 10.54 6.34
N GLN A 121 -11.93 9.99 7.46
CA GLN A 121 -11.42 10.71 8.61
C GLN A 121 -9.88 10.80 8.62
N ASN A 122 -9.26 10.44 7.50
CA ASN A 122 -7.81 10.40 7.32
C ASN A 122 -7.07 9.37 8.19
N ALA A 123 -7.77 8.41 8.78
CA ALA A 123 -7.13 7.30 9.46
C ALA A 123 -6.67 6.24 8.44
N LEU A 124 -5.49 5.65 8.66
CA LEU A 124 -5.00 4.56 7.83
C LEU A 124 -5.45 3.22 8.39
N HIS A 125 -5.79 2.31 7.50
CA HIS A 125 -6.23 0.95 7.79
C HIS A 125 -5.43 -0.04 6.95
N LEU A 126 -5.15 -1.21 7.52
CA LEU A 126 -4.63 -2.38 6.81
C LEU A 126 -5.75 -3.42 6.71
N ALA A 127 -6.07 -3.86 5.50
CA ALA A 127 -7.01 -4.95 5.27
C ALA A 127 -6.34 -6.14 4.57
N ALA A 128 -6.64 -7.36 5.02
CA ALA A 128 -6.28 -8.56 4.26
C ALA A 128 -7.20 -8.70 3.04
N SER A 129 -6.67 -9.22 1.95
CA SER A 129 -7.40 -9.31 0.68
C SER A 129 -8.66 -10.15 0.79
N ASP A 130 -8.67 -11.17 1.64
CA ASP A 130 -9.79 -12.08 1.91
C ASP A 130 -10.80 -11.51 2.92
N GLY A 131 -10.58 -10.29 3.40
CA GLY A 131 -11.45 -9.62 4.38
C GLY A 131 -11.35 -10.17 5.80
N THR A 132 -10.41 -11.07 6.08
CA THR A 132 -10.25 -11.68 7.42
C THR A 132 -9.64 -10.73 8.46
N LEU A 133 -9.01 -9.64 8.01
CA LEU A 133 -8.35 -8.66 8.86
C LEU A 133 -8.71 -7.24 8.41
N ASN A 134 -8.97 -6.38 9.37
CA ASN A 134 -9.01 -4.92 9.21
C ASN A 134 -8.46 -4.27 10.48
N LEU A 135 -7.36 -3.53 10.37
CA LEU A 135 -6.61 -3.00 11.50
C LEU A 135 -6.32 -1.52 11.31
N LEU A 136 -6.57 -0.72 12.36
CA LEU A 136 -6.24 0.70 12.40
C LEU A 136 -4.72 0.87 12.52
N VAL A 137 -4.11 1.54 11.56
CA VAL A 137 -2.66 1.78 11.46
C VAL A 137 -2.28 3.13 12.09
N THR A 138 -3.11 4.16 11.95
CA THR A 138 -2.85 5.48 12.57
C THR A 138 -3.19 5.50 14.05
N PRO A 139 -2.37 6.08 14.93
CA PRO A 139 -2.68 6.21 16.34
C PRO A 139 -3.88 7.14 16.57
N ALA A 140 -4.61 6.89 17.65
CA ALA A 140 -5.74 7.74 18.03
C ALA A 140 -5.26 9.17 18.30
N GLY A 141 -5.92 10.16 17.67
CA GLY A 141 -5.60 11.58 17.85
C GLY A 141 -4.45 12.12 16.99
N ASN A 142 -3.76 11.28 16.20
CA ASN A 142 -2.74 11.75 15.24
C ASN A 142 -3.05 11.22 13.83
N PRO A 143 -4.02 11.83 13.12
CA PRO A 143 -4.46 11.35 11.82
C PRO A 143 -3.35 11.51 10.78
N ALA A 144 -3.42 10.67 9.75
CA ALA A 144 -2.52 10.85 8.62
C ALA A 144 -2.87 12.15 7.86
N MET A 145 -1.90 12.70 7.13
CA MET A 145 -2.19 13.75 6.16
C MET A 145 -3.25 13.25 5.17
N ALA A 146 -4.17 14.11 4.77
CA ALA A 146 -5.11 13.76 3.70
C ALA A 146 -4.34 13.36 2.43
N ASN A 147 -4.71 12.22 1.85
CA ASN A 147 -4.09 11.65 0.65
C ASN A 147 -2.59 11.35 0.81
N THR A 148 -2.16 11.03 2.04
CA THR A 148 -0.77 10.69 2.34
C THR A 148 -0.30 9.54 1.44
N PRO A 149 0.87 9.63 0.79
CA PRO A 149 1.48 8.46 0.18
C PRO A 149 1.89 7.47 1.28
N VAL A 150 1.79 6.18 0.95
CA VAL A 150 2.12 5.09 1.85
C VAL A 150 3.22 4.25 1.20
N ALA A 151 4.28 3.98 1.95
CA ALA A 151 5.31 3.01 1.59
C ALA A 151 5.41 1.94 2.67
N TYR A 152 5.87 0.75 2.31
CA TYR A 152 5.87 -0.39 3.23
C TYR A 152 6.82 -1.48 2.75
N PHE A 153 7.21 -2.36 3.69
CA PHE A 153 7.87 -3.62 3.38
C PHE A 153 7.66 -4.61 4.53
N PRO A 154 7.69 -5.93 4.25
CA PRO A 154 7.71 -6.94 5.30
C PRO A 154 9.11 -7.07 5.93
N LEU A 155 9.18 -7.26 7.25
CA LEU A 155 10.42 -7.58 7.96
C LEU A 155 10.13 -8.64 9.04
N GLY A 156 10.56 -9.88 8.77
CA GLY A 156 10.11 -11.04 9.55
C GLY A 156 8.61 -11.26 9.38
N ASN A 157 7.88 -11.40 10.49
CA ASN A 157 6.42 -11.56 10.49
C ASN A 157 5.66 -10.23 10.72
N GLN A 158 6.33 -9.10 10.57
CA GLN A 158 5.75 -7.77 10.77
C GLN A 158 5.71 -7.00 9.46
N LEU A 159 4.73 -6.10 9.36
CA LEU A 159 4.68 -5.09 8.30
C LEU A 159 5.21 -3.78 8.85
N ILE A 160 6.13 -3.17 8.12
CA ILE A 160 6.60 -1.82 8.36
C ILE A 160 5.87 -0.89 7.39
N VAL A 161 5.19 0.12 7.91
CA VAL A 161 4.45 1.12 7.11
C VAL A 161 5.01 2.51 7.39
N TYR A 162 5.19 3.31 6.33
CA TYR A 162 5.66 4.70 6.35
C TYR A 162 4.59 5.60 5.74
N TYR A 163 4.23 6.67 6.43
CA TYR A 163 3.27 7.69 5.96
C TYR A 163 3.50 9.05 6.63
N PHE A 164 3.01 10.14 6.03
CA PHE A 164 3.03 11.48 6.62
C PHE A 164 1.80 11.78 7.47
N ASN A 165 1.96 12.40 8.65
CA ASN A 165 0.84 12.85 9.49
C ASN A 165 0.36 14.28 9.18
N SER A 166 -0.71 14.70 9.85
CA SER A 166 -1.34 16.01 9.67
C SER A 166 -0.56 17.20 10.24
N GLU A 167 0.45 16.99 11.10
CA GLU A 167 1.15 18.08 11.82
C GLU A 167 2.36 18.68 11.07
N ALA A 168 2.54 18.32 9.80
CA ALA A 168 3.11 19.14 8.71
C ALA A 168 4.52 19.78 8.84
N THR A 169 5.40 19.37 9.75
CA THR A 169 6.80 19.88 9.75
C THR A 169 7.87 18.81 9.82
N THR A 170 7.53 17.61 10.27
CA THR A 170 8.28 16.39 10.02
C THR A 170 7.39 15.22 10.43
N ILE A 171 7.67 14.04 9.89
CA ILE A 171 7.45 12.72 10.48
C ILE A 171 6.82 11.80 9.44
N VAL A 172 7.67 10.85 9.05
CA VAL A 172 7.23 9.58 8.50
C VAL A 172 6.99 8.65 9.68
N TYR A 173 5.73 8.31 9.94
CA TYR A 173 5.37 7.36 10.99
C TYR A 173 5.72 5.97 10.50
N ARG A 174 6.70 5.33 11.16
CA ARG A 174 6.87 3.87 11.11
C ARG A 174 5.75 3.23 11.91
N VAL A 175 5.12 2.18 11.38
CA VAL A 175 4.21 1.31 12.13
C VAL A 175 4.70 -0.12 12.03
N ASN A 176 5.07 -0.70 13.17
CA ASN A 176 5.30 -2.14 13.30
C ASN A 176 3.96 -2.82 13.58
N ILE A 177 3.46 -3.63 12.66
CA ILE A 177 2.21 -4.40 12.89
C ILE A 177 2.58 -5.77 13.46
N LEU A 178 2.52 -5.88 14.79
CA LEU A 178 2.60 -7.12 15.56
C LEU A 178 1.27 -7.89 15.49
N SER A 179 1.31 -9.22 15.56
CA SER A 179 0.10 -10.04 15.56
C SER A 179 -0.68 -9.94 16.86
N ALA A 180 -2.01 -10.05 16.74
CA ALA A 180 -3.06 -10.21 17.77
C ALA A 180 -3.12 -9.21 18.95
N LEU A 181 -2.01 -8.57 19.32
CA LEU A 181 -1.91 -7.41 20.18
C LEU A 181 -1.76 -6.19 19.26
N LYS A 182 -2.79 -5.35 19.30
CA LYS A 182 -3.11 -4.20 18.45
C LYS A 182 -2.08 -3.05 18.54
N GLN A 183 -0.79 -3.35 18.59
CA GLN A 183 0.21 -2.37 18.94
C GLN A 183 1.01 -2.00 17.70
N ALA A 184 0.57 -0.91 17.08
CA ALA A 184 1.39 -0.12 16.20
C ALA A 184 2.45 0.59 17.04
N GLU A 185 3.73 0.25 16.84
CA GLU A 185 4.83 1.06 17.40
C GLU A 185 5.11 2.23 16.46
N HIS A 186 5.13 3.44 17.01
CA HIS A 186 5.27 4.67 16.25
C HIS A 186 6.62 5.32 16.54
N GLN A 187 7.36 5.65 15.48
CA GLN A 187 8.61 6.41 15.60
C GLN A 187 8.58 7.63 14.68
N THR A 188 9.12 8.74 15.22
CA THR A 188 9.38 9.97 14.48
C THR A 188 10.75 9.89 13.80
N LEU A 189 10.79 10.13 12.50
CA LEU A 189 12.02 10.39 11.75
C LEU A 189 12.13 11.91 11.50
N SER A 190 13.18 12.54 12.04
CA SER A 190 13.40 14.00 11.98
C SER A 190 13.89 14.48 10.58
N GLU A 191 13.66 15.77 10.28
CA GLU A 191 14.10 16.55 9.09
C GLU A 191 13.47 16.22 7.72
N MET A 192 12.28 16.77 7.42
CA MET A 192 11.64 16.69 6.09
C MET A 192 10.93 18.00 5.73
N PRO A 193 11.03 18.46 4.47
CA PRO A 193 10.14 19.46 3.91
C PRO A 193 8.68 19.00 3.99
N THR A 194 7.78 19.95 4.17
CA THR A 194 6.33 19.68 4.23
C THR A 194 5.86 18.98 2.95
N PRO A 195 5.25 17.78 3.04
CA PRO A 195 4.70 17.09 1.88
C PRO A 195 3.56 17.91 1.25
N ASN A 196 3.42 17.84 -0.07
CA ASN A 196 2.27 18.36 -0.82
C ASN A 196 1.42 17.23 -1.42
N GLY A 197 0.27 17.58 -2.02
CA GLY A 197 -0.71 16.61 -2.55
C GLY A 197 -0.19 15.63 -3.61
N HIS A 198 1.00 15.88 -4.18
CA HIS A 198 1.62 15.06 -5.21
C HIS A 198 2.90 14.35 -4.74
N THR A 199 3.22 14.43 -3.44
CA THR A 199 4.39 13.76 -2.86
C THR A 199 4.36 12.26 -3.14
N GLN A 200 5.48 11.69 -3.57
CA GLN A 200 5.66 10.25 -3.68
C GLN A 200 6.52 9.76 -2.51
N LEU A 201 6.26 8.56 -2.01
CA LEU A 201 7.00 7.94 -0.92
C LEU A 201 7.32 6.50 -1.32
N THR A 202 8.54 6.08 -1.08
CA THR A 202 8.99 4.69 -1.28
C THR A 202 9.86 4.27 -0.11
N ALA A 203 9.85 2.97 0.20
CA ALA A 203 10.67 2.36 1.23
C ALA A 203 11.15 1.02 0.70
N VAL A 204 12.45 0.79 0.74
CA VAL A 204 13.08 -0.43 0.23
C VAL A 204 14.00 -0.99 1.30
N LEU A 205 13.72 -2.22 1.74
CA LEU A 205 14.58 -2.94 2.66
C LEU A 205 15.89 -3.35 1.97
N ASN A 206 17.03 -3.10 2.61
CA ASN A 206 18.33 -3.58 2.16
C ASN A 206 18.52 -5.04 2.61
N PRO A 207 18.43 -6.02 1.68
CA PRO A 207 18.50 -7.44 2.05
C PRO A 207 19.87 -7.82 2.65
N ALA A 208 20.94 -7.10 2.33
CA ALA A 208 22.29 -7.38 2.85
C ALA A 208 22.44 -7.07 4.35
N THR A 209 21.51 -6.30 4.92
CA THR A 209 21.51 -5.91 6.33
C THR A 209 20.55 -6.73 7.18
N VAL A 210 19.78 -7.63 6.56
CA VAL A 210 18.76 -8.39 7.28
C VAL A 210 19.41 -9.47 8.13
N VAL A 211 19.17 -9.40 9.45
CA VAL A 211 19.64 -10.38 10.42
C VAL A 211 18.45 -10.89 11.21
N THR A 212 18.23 -12.21 11.18
CA THR A 212 17.21 -12.88 12.01
C THR A 212 17.90 -13.71 13.09
N ASN A 213 17.52 -13.50 14.35
CA ASN A 213 18.01 -14.24 15.50
C ASN A 213 16.85 -14.58 16.46
N SER A 214 17.17 -15.17 17.62
CA SER A 214 16.17 -15.58 18.60
C SER A 214 15.42 -14.42 19.27
N SER A 215 15.88 -13.17 19.12
CA SER A 215 15.22 -11.97 19.67
C SER A 215 14.38 -11.22 18.63
N GLY A 216 14.47 -11.57 17.35
CA GLY A 216 13.76 -10.85 16.30
C GLY A 216 14.45 -10.82 14.94
N THR A 217 13.94 -9.96 14.06
CA THR A 217 14.55 -9.64 12.76
C THR A 217 14.91 -8.16 12.69
N SER A 218 16.14 -7.84 12.32
CA SER A 218 16.56 -6.45 12.08
C SER A 218 17.00 -6.26 10.63
N GLY A 219 17.03 -5.01 10.18
CA GLY A 219 17.53 -4.61 8.86
C GLY A 219 17.48 -3.10 8.66
N THR A 220 18.12 -2.62 7.61
CA THR A 220 18.12 -1.22 7.21
C THR A 220 17.19 -1.02 6.03
N ALA A 221 16.28 -0.06 6.14
CA ALA A 221 15.43 0.37 5.02
C ALA A 221 15.87 1.72 4.49
N PHE A 222 15.93 1.85 3.17
CA PHE A 222 16.07 3.13 2.50
C PHE A 222 14.70 3.69 2.19
N VAL A 223 14.38 4.82 2.79
CA VAL A 223 13.12 5.50 2.55
C VAL A 223 13.41 6.77 1.77
N SER A 224 12.66 6.98 0.69
CA SER A 224 12.84 8.12 -0.19
C SER A 224 11.50 8.79 -0.48
N TYR A 225 11.50 10.11 -0.61
CA TYR A 225 10.33 10.85 -1.07
C TYR A 225 10.70 11.88 -2.15
N ILE A 226 9.71 12.24 -2.95
CA ILE A 226 9.81 13.30 -3.96
C ILE A 226 8.59 14.20 -3.79
N ALA A 227 8.81 15.46 -3.42
CA ALA A 227 7.76 16.48 -3.45
C ALA A 227 7.61 17.01 -4.89
N ASN A 228 6.38 17.15 -5.39
CA ASN A 228 6.16 17.69 -6.74
C ASN A 228 6.65 19.15 -6.82
N GLY A 229 7.35 19.48 -7.91
CA GLY A 229 8.04 20.76 -8.10
C GLY A 229 9.39 20.88 -7.38
N GLY A 230 9.72 19.94 -6.48
CA GLY A 230 11.04 19.81 -5.89
C GLY A 230 11.92 18.92 -6.77
N GLY A 231 12.98 19.48 -7.35
CA GLY A 231 13.94 18.70 -8.13
C GLY A 231 14.84 17.77 -7.30
N SER A 232 14.61 17.66 -5.99
CA SER A 232 15.43 16.91 -5.05
C SER A 232 14.68 15.71 -4.48
N ILE A 233 15.33 14.54 -4.54
CA ILE A 233 14.91 13.33 -3.82
C ILE A 233 15.50 13.41 -2.41
N GLY A 234 14.66 13.37 -1.38
CA GLY A 234 15.11 13.12 -0.02
C GLY A 234 15.25 11.62 0.19
N THR A 235 16.36 11.15 0.78
CA THR A 235 16.59 9.72 1.09
C THR A 235 17.29 9.59 2.44
N TRP A 236 16.89 8.60 3.23
CA TRP A 236 17.55 8.24 4.49
C TRP A 236 17.52 6.73 4.71
N ALA A 237 18.38 6.28 5.61
CA ALA A 237 18.39 4.93 6.12
C ALA A 237 17.66 4.89 7.47
N ASP A 238 16.71 3.97 7.62
CA ASP A 238 16.02 3.65 8.87
C ASP A 238 16.47 2.26 9.33
N GLU A 239 17.03 2.17 10.54
CA GLU A 239 17.32 0.89 11.15
C GLU A 239 16.07 0.36 11.85
N VAL A 240 15.58 -0.76 11.36
CA VAL A 240 14.34 -1.36 11.82
C VAL A 240 14.66 -2.68 12.49
N THR A 241 14.09 -2.87 13.68
CA THR A 241 14.13 -4.15 14.41
C THR A 241 12.72 -4.53 14.78
N THR A 242 12.39 -5.80 14.55
CA THR A 242 11.09 -6.41 14.82
C THR A 242 11.28 -7.51 15.84
N ALA A 243 10.53 -7.48 16.94
CA ALA A 243 10.53 -8.57 17.92
C ALA A 243 9.98 -9.87 17.30
N SER A 244 10.54 -11.00 17.74
CA SER A 244 10.09 -12.36 17.40
C SER A 244 8.74 -12.71 18.00
#